data_AF-A0A8C5TLR0-F1
#
_entry.id   AF-A0A8C5TLR0-F1
#
_cell.length_a   1.000
_cell.length_b   1.000
_cell.length_c   1.000
_cell.angle_alpha   90.00
_cell.angle_beta   90.00
_cell.angle_gamma   90.00
#
_symmetry.space_group_name_H-M   'P 1'
#
loop_
_entity.id
_entity.type
_entity.pdbx_description
1 polymer ?
#
loop_
_entity_poly.entity_id
_entity_poly.type
_entity_poly.pdbx_seq_one_letter_code
_entity_poly.pdbx_strand_id
1 'polypeptide(L)'
;VLGRCIESLVRSLQGVLLLNNVELHKQGLLLFTEILKRQPVEIKLFTNRSVCMEAIDVLMETVNCPVLEVAVEAVKAVAALLRKDHLSSPPVPYEELQKLLEAMLKRCADLSPPQSSKRHAVSQKLLLKQGQLLLNTLESFRNACRLAVEFQGDLMAQENAFTAPSSESKDTLSNFSEFLLRICDSLCIPVVMSYLERAVSLSVTEVFISTLNTLFTVVPKMRNKFSKKLGMRPSSLSLSALLHSNPVLNQTCSNFLCSLCLNLHSATEKTRTSSQEEQEMSELLQKGLPQLNYTVAESLLLLSETPELFSLDQSLCSHQHCFILLLYFSYIFGDRFVPDAELFLAVRNFLLSSQDHGDCPPPHILRAALYLLAVCQDKGKALDLVKDFIPTSSSLFVETKVSPHSHQPSCRKYFGIDGEQ
;
A
#
# COMPACT_ATOMS: atom_id res chain seq x y z
N VAL A 1 15.20 -28.91 -26.23
CA VAL A 1 14.38 -28.44 -27.38
C VAL A 1 13.75 -27.09 -27.09
N LEU A 2 12.96 -26.92 -26.01
CA LEU A 2 12.33 -25.62 -25.67
C LEU A 2 13.29 -24.43 -25.50
N GLY A 3 14.46 -24.61 -24.85
CA GLY A 3 15.44 -23.52 -24.68
C GLY A 3 16.02 -22.96 -26.00
N ARG A 4 16.07 -23.76 -27.08
CA ARG A 4 16.44 -23.24 -28.42
C ARG A 4 15.26 -22.56 -29.12
N CYS A 5 14.03 -22.96 -28.77
CA CYS A 5 12.82 -22.32 -29.29
C CYS A 5 12.65 -20.90 -28.75
N ILE A 6 12.96 -20.65 -27.46
CA ILE A 6 12.83 -19.31 -26.88
C ILE A 6 13.85 -18.33 -27.48
N GLU A 7 15.09 -18.77 -27.69
CA GLU A 7 16.14 -17.96 -28.31
C GLU A 7 15.78 -17.57 -29.76
N SER A 8 15.28 -18.52 -30.55
CA SER A 8 14.78 -18.25 -31.92
C SER A 8 13.59 -17.28 -31.90
N LEU A 9 12.67 -17.44 -30.94
CA LEU A 9 11.52 -16.55 -30.80
C LEU A 9 11.94 -15.12 -30.41
N VAL A 10 12.85 -14.95 -29.45
CA VAL A 10 13.36 -13.64 -29.04
C VAL A 10 14.03 -12.92 -30.22
N ARG A 11 14.87 -13.63 -30.99
CA ARG A 11 15.47 -13.07 -32.22
C ARG A 11 14.45 -12.73 -33.29
N SER A 12 13.43 -13.57 -33.47
CA SER A 12 12.33 -13.29 -34.39
C SER A 12 11.59 -12.03 -33.97
N LEU A 13 11.28 -11.87 -32.67
CA LEU A 13 10.66 -10.67 -32.12
C LEU A 13 11.52 -9.42 -32.36
N GLN A 14 12.82 -9.48 -32.10
CA GLN A 14 13.75 -8.39 -32.44
C GLN A 14 13.65 -8.01 -33.93
N GLY A 15 13.66 -9.01 -34.82
CA GLY A 15 13.50 -8.78 -36.26
C GLY A 15 12.15 -8.15 -36.63
N VAL A 16 11.07 -8.59 -35.97
CA VAL A 16 9.72 -8.06 -36.19
C VAL A 16 9.59 -6.63 -35.64
N LEU A 17 10.32 -6.25 -34.58
CA LEU A 17 10.32 -4.87 -34.07
C LEU A 17 10.83 -3.84 -35.10
N LEU A 18 11.76 -4.25 -35.96
CA LEU A 18 12.22 -3.44 -37.09
C LEU A 18 11.15 -3.27 -38.18
N LEU A 19 10.13 -4.14 -38.20
CA LEU A 19 9.00 -4.03 -39.11
C LEU A 19 7.94 -3.14 -38.45
N ASN A 20 7.48 -2.08 -39.13
CA ASN A 20 6.41 -1.20 -38.65
C ASN A 20 5.01 -1.85 -38.71
N ASN A 21 4.89 -3.11 -38.29
CA ASN A 21 3.64 -3.87 -38.31
C ASN A 21 3.16 -4.18 -36.89
N VAL A 22 2.22 -3.34 -36.42
CA VAL A 22 1.62 -3.40 -35.09
C VAL A 22 1.00 -4.76 -34.77
N GLU A 23 0.33 -5.39 -35.74
CA GLU A 23 -0.32 -6.67 -35.49
C GLU A 23 0.69 -7.79 -35.31
N LEU A 24 1.80 -7.77 -36.07
CA LEU A 24 2.89 -8.72 -35.87
C LEU A 24 3.56 -8.52 -34.50
N HIS A 25 3.76 -7.28 -34.05
CA HIS A 25 4.26 -7.01 -32.68
C HIS A 25 3.34 -7.62 -31.62
N LYS A 26 2.02 -7.36 -31.73
CA LYS A 26 1.03 -7.88 -30.77
C LYS A 26 0.99 -9.40 -30.75
N GLN A 27 0.89 -10.06 -31.91
CA GLN A 27 0.84 -11.52 -31.99
C GLN A 27 2.13 -12.16 -31.48
N GLY A 28 3.29 -11.57 -31.80
CA GLY A 28 4.56 -12.02 -31.27
C GLY A 28 4.63 -11.95 -29.74
N LEU A 29 4.23 -10.82 -29.15
CA LEU A 29 4.20 -10.63 -27.70
C LEU A 29 3.19 -11.53 -27.00
N LEU A 30 2.02 -11.75 -27.60
CA LEU A 30 1.01 -12.70 -27.11
C LEU A 30 1.57 -14.12 -27.05
N LEU A 31 2.19 -14.58 -28.14
CA LEU A 31 2.83 -15.90 -28.18
C LEU A 31 3.93 -16.03 -27.13
N PHE A 32 4.77 -15.01 -27.01
CA PHE A 32 5.85 -14.99 -26.01
C PHE A 32 5.30 -15.04 -24.58
N THR A 33 4.26 -14.26 -24.28
CA THR A 33 3.55 -14.28 -22.99
C THR A 33 3.00 -15.67 -22.68
N GLU A 34 2.38 -16.33 -23.66
CA GLU A 34 1.75 -17.63 -23.45
C GLU A 34 2.79 -18.74 -23.22
N ILE A 35 3.91 -18.71 -23.95
CA ILE A 35 5.04 -19.62 -23.74
C ILE A 35 5.61 -19.44 -22.34
N LEU A 36 5.83 -18.19 -21.92
CA LEU A 36 6.26 -17.91 -20.56
C LEU A 36 5.26 -18.56 -19.61
N LYS A 37 3.97 -18.18 -19.64
CA LYS A 37 2.93 -18.62 -18.69
C LYS A 37 2.83 -20.14 -18.57
N ARG A 38 2.80 -20.86 -19.69
CA ARG A 38 2.60 -22.32 -19.73
C ARG A 38 3.85 -23.13 -19.41
N GLN A 39 4.99 -22.48 -19.24
CA GLN A 39 6.23 -23.18 -18.96
C GLN A 39 6.15 -23.96 -17.63
N PRO A 40 6.46 -25.28 -17.63
CA PRO A 40 6.62 -26.06 -16.40
C PRO A 40 7.80 -25.58 -15.57
N VAL A 41 7.66 -25.66 -14.24
CA VAL A 41 8.65 -25.19 -13.25
C VAL A 41 10.01 -25.90 -13.42
N GLU A 42 10.00 -27.16 -13.88
CA GLU A 42 11.18 -28.00 -14.01
C GLU A 42 12.05 -27.62 -15.23
N ILE A 43 11.50 -26.88 -16.20
CA ILE A 43 12.18 -26.58 -17.46
C ILE A 43 12.59 -25.11 -17.48
N LYS A 44 13.89 -24.88 -17.31
CA LYS A 44 14.49 -23.54 -17.48
C LYS A 44 14.40 -23.09 -18.94
N LEU A 45 13.62 -22.04 -19.21
CA LEU A 45 13.58 -21.41 -20.54
C LEU A 45 14.88 -20.69 -20.85
N PHE A 46 15.33 -19.86 -19.92
CA PHE A 46 16.55 -19.07 -20.05
C PHE A 46 17.73 -19.84 -19.46
N THR A 47 18.34 -20.69 -20.28
CA THR A 47 19.55 -21.43 -19.91
C THR A 47 20.82 -20.59 -20.00
N ASN A 48 20.74 -19.40 -20.60
CA ASN A 48 21.86 -18.48 -20.80
C ASN A 48 21.40 -17.05 -20.46
N ARG A 49 22.20 -16.34 -19.66
CA ARG A 49 21.95 -14.94 -19.29
C ARG A 49 21.76 -14.04 -20.51
N SER A 50 22.54 -14.24 -21.58
CA SER A 50 22.43 -13.42 -22.80
C SER A 50 21.03 -13.47 -23.42
N VAL A 51 20.40 -14.64 -23.48
CA VAL A 51 19.04 -14.80 -24.03
C VAL A 51 18.00 -14.12 -23.13
N CYS A 52 18.20 -14.15 -21.81
CA CYS A 52 17.34 -13.42 -20.87
C CYS A 52 17.47 -11.90 -21.06
N MET A 53 18.71 -11.41 -21.23
CA MET A 53 18.99 -10.01 -21.50
C MET A 53 18.37 -9.55 -22.83
N GLU A 54 18.55 -10.31 -23.91
CA GLU A 54 17.93 -10.04 -25.21
C GLU A 54 16.40 -9.98 -25.10
N ALA A 55 15.78 -10.84 -24.28
CA ALA A 55 14.35 -10.80 -24.03
C ALA A 55 13.92 -9.55 -23.24
N ILE A 56 14.71 -9.13 -22.24
CA ILE A 56 14.46 -7.90 -21.49
C ILE A 56 14.58 -6.67 -22.40
N ASP A 57 15.56 -6.65 -23.31
CA ASP A 57 15.74 -5.55 -24.27
C ASP A 57 14.56 -5.44 -25.25
N VAL A 58 14.06 -6.58 -25.76
CA VAL A 58 12.83 -6.64 -26.58
C VAL A 58 11.63 -6.10 -25.81
N LEU A 59 11.48 -6.48 -24.54
CA LEU A 59 10.40 -6.00 -23.68
C LEU A 59 10.53 -4.51 -23.39
N MET A 60 11.74 -4.00 -23.18
CA MET A 60 12.01 -2.58 -23.00
C MET A 60 11.59 -1.77 -24.23
N GLU A 61 11.98 -2.22 -25.43
CA GLU A 61 11.63 -1.54 -26.68
C GLU A 61 10.11 -1.54 -26.91
N THR A 62 9.45 -2.66 -26.63
CA THR A 62 8.00 -2.79 -26.81
C THR A 62 7.17 -2.06 -25.77
N VAL A 63 7.62 -1.95 -24.51
CA VAL A 63 7.01 -1.10 -23.49
C VAL A 63 7.05 0.37 -23.88
N ASN A 64 8.16 0.80 -24.51
CA ASN A 64 8.34 2.16 -24.99
C ASN A 64 7.70 2.42 -26.37
N CYS A 65 7.05 1.42 -26.96
CA CYS A 65 6.36 1.56 -28.25
C CYS A 65 5.29 2.68 -28.16
N PRO A 66 5.22 3.59 -29.16
CA PRO A 66 4.20 4.64 -29.19
C PRO A 66 2.78 4.07 -29.26
N VAL A 67 2.61 2.85 -29.77
CA VAL A 67 1.31 2.18 -29.89
C VAL A 67 0.94 1.50 -28.57
N LEU A 68 -0.07 2.05 -27.89
CA LEU A 68 -0.52 1.59 -26.57
C LEU A 68 -0.90 0.10 -26.52
N GLU A 69 -1.46 -0.43 -27.60
CA GLU A 69 -1.86 -1.85 -27.66
C GLU A 69 -0.64 -2.79 -27.63
N VAL A 70 0.47 -2.39 -28.27
CA VAL A 70 1.74 -3.13 -28.20
C VAL A 70 2.31 -3.05 -26.80
N ALA A 71 2.34 -1.85 -26.20
CA ALA A 71 2.82 -1.65 -24.84
C ALA A 71 2.02 -2.47 -23.81
N VAL A 72 0.69 -2.56 -23.97
CA VAL A 72 -0.17 -3.39 -23.12
C VAL A 72 0.20 -4.87 -23.19
N GLU A 73 0.42 -5.42 -24.38
CA GLU A 73 0.86 -6.82 -24.52
C GLU A 73 2.29 -7.03 -24.00
N ALA A 74 3.17 -6.05 -24.20
CA ALA A 74 4.52 -6.08 -23.65
C ALA A 74 4.51 -6.16 -22.12
N VAL A 75 3.72 -5.31 -21.45
CA VAL A 75 3.60 -5.31 -19.99
C VAL A 75 3.07 -6.67 -19.48
N LYS A 76 2.12 -7.30 -20.17
CA LYS A 76 1.66 -8.66 -19.81
C LYS A 76 2.77 -9.70 -19.95
N ALA A 77 3.61 -9.58 -20.98
CA ALA A 77 4.79 -10.42 -21.15
C ALA A 77 5.81 -10.19 -20.02
N VAL A 78 6.02 -8.94 -19.60
CA VAL A 78 6.86 -8.61 -18.42
C VAL A 78 6.31 -9.29 -17.16
N ALA A 79 5.00 -9.20 -16.91
CA ALA A 79 4.37 -9.88 -15.76
C ALA A 79 4.64 -11.40 -15.79
N ALA A 80 4.58 -12.02 -16.98
CA ALA A 80 4.83 -13.44 -17.15
C ALA A 80 6.32 -13.83 -17.01
N LEU A 81 7.23 -12.92 -17.36
CA LEU A 81 8.69 -13.07 -17.23
C LEU A 81 9.13 -12.98 -15.76
N LEU A 82 8.50 -12.12 -14.96
CA LEU A 82 8.77 -11.89 -13.53
C LEU A 82 8.32 -13.05 -12.63
N ARG A 83 8.73 -14.27 -12.96
CA ARG A 83 8.61 -15.45 -12.10
C ARG A 83 10.00 -15.95 -11.76
N LYS A 84 10.11 -16.51 -10.55
CA LYS A 84 11.34 -17.12 -10.05
C LYS A 84 11.93 -18.08 -11.08
N ASP A 85 11.15 -18.99 -11.65
CA ASP A 85 11.64 -20.05 -12.53
C ASP A 85 12.35 -19.54 -13.80
N HIS A 86 11.95 -18.37 -14.30
CA HIS A 86 12.56 -17.75 -15.49
C HIS A 86 13.84 -16.99 -15.18
N LEU A 87 13.96 -16.46 -13.95
CA LEU A 87 15.02 -15.56 -13.54
C LEU A 87 16.00 -16.21 -12.54
N SER A 88 15.80 -17.48 -12.18
CA SER A 88 16.63 -18.23 -11.22
C SER A 88 18.01 -18.65 -11.74
N SER A 89 18.40 -18.23 -12.95
CA SER A 89 19.75 -18.50 -13.45
C SER A 89 20.70 -17.38 -13.01
N PRO A 90 21.60 -17.60 -12.04
CA PRO A 90 22.53 -16.56 -11.62
C PRO A 90 23.52 -16.18 -12.75
N PRO A 91 23.94 -14.90 -12.80
CA PRO A 91 23.41 -13.79 -12.00
C PRO A 91 22.05 -13.30 -12.48
N VAL A 92 21.17 -13.02 -11.51
CA VAL A 92 19.86 -12.40 -11.75
C VAL A 92 20.08 -10.95 -12.23
N PRO A 93 19.50 -10.53 -13.36
CA PRO A 93 19.73 -9.20 -13.94
C PRO A 93 18.86 -8.14 -13.24
N TYR A 94 19.12 -7.84 -11.97
CA TYR A 94 18.28 -6.90 -11.22
C TYR A 94 18.32 -5.49 -11.80
N GLU A 95 19.47 -4.99 -12.25
CA GLU A 95 19.60 -3.64 -12.81
C GLU A 95 18.70 -3.45 -14.05
N GLU A 96 18.65 -4.43 -14.94
CA GLU A 96 17.82 -4.38 -16.14
C GLU A 96 16.33 -4.51 -15.79
N LEU A 97 15.99 -5.34 -14.81
CA LEU A 97 14.63 -5.43 -14.27
C LEU A 97 14.20 -4.09 -13.64
N GLN A 98 15.08 -3.40 -12.92
CA GLN A 98 14.79 -2.06 -12.37
C GLN A 98 14.46 -1.06 -13.48
N LYS A 99 15.30 -0.99 -14.52
CA LYS A 99 15.08 -0.10 -15.68
C LYS A 99 13.73 -0.41 -16.34
N LEU A 100 13.41 -1.68 -16.54
CA LEU A 100 12.16 -2.11 -17.19
C LEU A 100 10.93 -1.73 -16.35
N LEU A 101 10.97 -1.97 -15.04
CA LEU A 101 9.90 -1.58 -14.10
C LEU A 101 9.69 -0.07 -14.07
N GLU A 102 10.78 0.71 -14.03
CA GLU A 102 10.73 2.16 -14.06
C GLU A 102 10.12 2.67 -15.38
N ALA A 103 10.49 2.08 -16.53
CA ALA A 103 9.93 2.44 -17.82
C ALA A 103 8.40 2.19 -17.90
N MET A 104 7.92 1.03 -17.42
CA MET A 104 6.48 0.74 -17.40
C MET A 104 5.69 1.73 -16.53
N LEU A 105 6.22 2.08 -15.35
CA LEU A 105 5.56 3.05 -14.46
C LEU A 105 5.58 4.48 -15.03
N LYS A 106 6.70 4.92 -15.61
CA LYS A 106 6.79 6.21 -16.32
C LYS A 106 5.80 6.28 -17.47
N ARG A 107 5.65 5.19 -18.24
CA ARG A 107 4.68 5.11 -19.33
C ARG A 107 3.24 5.36 -18.86
N CYS A 108 2.88 4.87 -17.65
CA CYS A 108 1.58 5.16 -17.05
C CYS A 108 1.46 6.62 -16.57
N ALA A 109 2.56 7.20 -16.06
CA ALA A 109 2.62 8.60 -15.65
C ALA A 109 2.46 9.56 -16.84
N ASP A 110 3.12 9.30 -17.98
CA ASP A 110 3.06 10.12 -19.19
C ASP A 110 1.64 10.19 -19.80
N LEU A 111 0.84 9.15 -19.58
CA LEU A 111 -0.55 9.09 -20.03
C LEU A 111 -1.52 9.80 -19.07
N SER A 112 -1.03 10.28 -17.92
CA SER A 112 -1.84 11.06 -16.99
C SER A 112 -1.84 12.54 -17.43
N PRO A 113 -3.01 13.16 -17.64
CA PRO A 113 -3.07 14.55 -18.08
C PRO A 113 -2.51 15.48 -16.99
N PRO A 114 -1.83 16.58 -17.36
CA PRO A 114 -1.34 17.55 -16.39
C PRO A 114 -2.51 18.18 -15.63
N GLN A 115 -2.37 18.27 -14.30
CA GLN A 115 -3.39 18.75 -13.36
C GLN A 115 -3.91 20.19 -13.64
N SER A 116 -3.25 20.96 -14.52
CA SER A 116 -3.56 22.37 -14.80
C SER A 116 -4.48 22.61 -16.01
N SER A 117 -4.77 21.61 -16.85
CA SER A 117 -5.63 21.82 -18.01
C SER A 117 -7.10 21.65 -17.63
N LYS A 118 -7.85 22.76 -17.64
CA LYS A 118 -9.32 22.81 -17.52
C LYS A 118 -9.97 21.61 -18.20
N ARG A 119 -10.74 20.85 -17.42
CA ARG A 119 -11.69 19.76 -17.77
C ARG A 119 -11.99 19.66 -19.28
N HIS A 120 -11.06 19.11 -20.06
CA HIS A 120 -11.41 18.55 -21.36
C HIS A 120 -11.91 17.14 -21.10
N ALA A 121 -13.08 16.83 -21.62
CA ALA A 121 -13.68 15.51 -21.52
C ALA A 121 -12.69 14.47 -22.07
N VAL A 122 -11.94 13.83 -21.16
CA VAL A 122 -11.11 12.68 -21.50
C VAL A 122 -12.07 11.64 -22.06
N SER A 123 -11.86 11.24 -23.32
CA SER A 123 -12.69 10.20 -23.94
C SER A 123 -12.72 8.98 -23.02
N GLN A 124 -13.91 8.51 -22.65
CA GLN A 124 -14.06 7.32 -21.79
C GLN A 124 -13.26 6.12 -22.32
N LYS A 125 -13.14 6.00 -23.65
CA LYS A 125 -12.30 4.98 -24.31
C LYS A 125 -10.81 5.11 -23.97
N LEU A 126 -10.28 6.33 -23.89
CA LEU A 126 -8.89 6.57 -23.51
C LEU A 126 -8.65 6.25 -22.04
N LEU A 127 -9.60 6.63 -21.16
CA LEU A 127 -9.54 6.33 -19.74
C LEU A 127 -9.59 4.81 -19.47
N LEU A 128 -10.42 4.06 -20.20
CA LEU A 128 -10.46 2.60 -20.16
C LEU A 128 -9.14 1.97 -20.60
N LYS A 129 -8.56 2.44 -21.72
CA LYS A 129 -7.25 1.94 -22.19
C LYS A 129 -6.12 2.28 -21.21
N GLN A 130 -6.14 3.46 -20.59
CA GLN A 130 -5.21 3.87 -19.53
C GLN A 130 -5.36 2.96 -18.30
N GLY A 131 -6.60 2.67 -17.88
CA GLY A 131 -6.89 1.76 -16.78
C GLY A 131 -6.36 0.36 -17.03
N GLN A 132 -6.50 -0.16 -18.26
CA GLN A 132 -5.94 -1.48 -18.61
C GLN A 132 -4.41 -1.50 -18.55
N LEU A 133 -3.73 -0.49 -19.10
CA LEU A 133 -2.27 -0.40 -19.01
C LEU A 133 -1.81 -0.34 -17.55
N LEU A 134 -2.46 0.51 -16.75
CA LEU A 134 -2.14 0.65 -15.33
C LEU A 134 -2.35 -0.66 -14.59
N LEU A 135 -3.47 -1.35 -14.80
CA LEU A 135 -3.75 -2.64 -14.18
C LEU A 135 -2.64 -3.65 -14.49
N ASN A 136 -2.31 -3.86 -15.78
CA ASN A 136 -1.25 -4.81 -16.15
C ASN A 136 0.12 -4.39 -15.60
N THR A 137 0.39 -3.09 -15.54
CA THR A 137 1.66 -2.56 -15.00
C THR A 137 1.76 -2.83 -13.51
N LEU A 138 0.67 -2.67 -12.77
CA LEU A 138 0.60 -3.01 -11.35
C LEU A 138 0.73 -4.52 -11.13
N GLU A 139 0.15 -5.36 -11.99
CA GLU A 139 0.36 -6.81 -11.94
C GLU A 139 1.82 -7.19 -12.13
N SER A 140 2.51 -6.59 -13.12
CA SER A 140 3.95 -6.75 -13.31
C SER A 140 4.74 -6.29 -12.08
N PHE A 141 4.42 -5.11 -11.56
CA PHE A 141 5.10 -4.58 -10.38
C PHE A 141 4.88 -5.44 -9.13
N ARG A 142 3.67 -5.98 -8.93
CA ARG A 142 3.36 -6.96 -7.88
C ARG A 142 4.18 -8.23 -8.05
N ASN A 143 4.31 -8.75 -9.27
CA ASN A 143 5.12 -9.93 -9.54
C ASN A 143 6.61 -9.69 -9.25
N ALA A 144 7.14 -8.49 -9.54
CA ALA A 144 8.48 -8.10 -9.11
C ALA A 144 8.63 -8.06 -7.58
N CYS A 145 7.63 -7.57 -6.85
CA CYS A 145 7.63 -7.59 -5.39
C CYS A 145 7.63 -9.04 -4.86
N ARG A 146 6.78 -9.91 -5.41
CA ARG A 146 6.74 -11.33 -5.06
C ARG A 146 8.06 -12.03 -5.35
N LEU A 147 8.65 -11.76 -6.53
CA LEU A 147 9.95 -12.28 -6.93
C LEU A 147 11.03 -11.92 -5.90
N ALA A 148 11.04 -10.67 -5.42
CA ALA A 148 11.98 -10.25 -4.40
C ALA A 148 11.81 -11.05 -3.09
N VAL A 149 10.58 -11.32 -2.65
CA VAL A 149 10.31 -12.19 -1.49
C VAL A 149 10.79 -13.63 -1.75
N GLU A 150 10.49 -14.19 -2.92
CA GLU A 150 10.85 -15.57 -3.27
C GLU A 150 12.37 -15.79 -3.39
N PHE A 151 13.13 -14.75 -3.68
CA PHE A 151 14.60 -14.77 -3.70
C PHE A 151 15.26 -14.52 -2.34
N GLN A 152 14.53 -14.04 -1.32
CA GLN A 152 15.11 -13.90 0.03
C GLN A 152 15.59 -15.25 0.59
N GLY A 153 14.93 -16.35 0.23
CA GLY A 153 15.32 -17.70 0.64
C GLY A 153 16.41 -18.36 -0.21
N ASP A 154 16.89 -17.70 -1.27
CA ASP A 154 17.81 -18.29 -2.25
C ASP A 154 19.17 -17.57 -2.26
N LEU A 155 20.17 -18.18 -1.65
CA LEU A 155 21.52 -17.61 -1.52
C LEU A 155 22.15 -17.26 -2.87
N MET A 156 21.86 -18.04 -3.93
CA MET A 156 22.44 -17.81 -5.25
C MET A 156 21.81 -16.63 -5.99
N ALA A 157 20.62 -16.21 -5.57
CA ALA A 157 19.91 -15.06 -6.11
C ALA A 157 20.19 -13.76 -5.34
N GLN A 158 20.69 -13.84 -4.09
CA GLN A 158 20.93 -12.65 -3.27
C GLN A 158 22.10 -11.81 -3.77
N GLU A 159 23.20 -12.47 -4.12
CA GLU A 159 24.42 -11.84 -4.57
C GLU A 159 25.11 -12.69 -5.64
N ASN A 160 25.80 -12.00 -6.54
CA ASN A 160 26.48 -12.64 -7.65
C ASN A 160 27.72 -13.37 -7.11
N ALA A 161 27.74 -14.71 -7.19
CA ALA A 161 28.77 -15.59 -6.60
C ALA A 161 30.22 -15.33 -7.09
N PHE A 162 30.36 -14.51 -8.14
CA PHE A 162 31.63 -14.12 -8.74
C PHE A 162 32.07 -12.68 -8.39
N THR A 163 31.33 -11.99 -7.51
CA THR A 163 31.71 -10.67 -7.02
C THR A 163 32.90 -10.80 -6.07
N ALA A 164 33.97 -10.05 -6.30
CA ALA A 164 35.11 -10.05 -5.39
C ALA A 164 34.69 -9.47 -4.03
N PRO A 165 35.17 -10.00 -2.89
CA PRO A 165 34.75 -9.59 -1.55
C PRO A 165 35.04 -8.12 -1.20
N SER A 166 35.77 -7.39 -2.06
CA SER A 166 36.07 -5.96 -1.92
C SER A 166 35.33 -5.06 -2.92
N SER A 167 34.51 -5.61 -3.81
CA SER A 167 33.72 -4.85 -4.78
C SER A 167 32.25 -4.82 -4.39
N GLU A 168 31.66 -3.64 -4.24
CA GLU A 168 30.21 -3.49 -4.07
C GLU A 168 29.50 -3.92 -5.37
N SER A 169 28.82 -5.08 -5.35
CA SER A 169 27.91 -5.44 -6.44
C SER A 169 26.70 -4.52 -6.40
N LYS A 170 26.44 -3.81 -7.50
CA LYS A 170 25.20 -3.04 -7.68
C LYS A 170 23.98 -3.94 -7.91
N ASP A 171 24.22 -5.15 -8.42
CA ASP A 171 23.21 -6.10 -8.87
C ASP A 171 22.88 -7.10 -7.76
N THR A 172 22.29 -6.61 -6.68
CA THR A 172 21.93 -7.41 -5.48
C THR A 172 20.44 -7.35 -5.21
N LEU A 173 19.93 -8.40 -4.55
CA LEU A 173 18.54 -8.45 -4.11
C LEU A 173 18.20 -7.29 -3.15
N SER A 174 19.16 -6.87 -2.31
CA SER A 174 18.98 -5.73 -1.40
C SER A 174 18.72 -4.43 -2.16
N ASN A 175 19.56 -4.13 -3.16
CA ASN A 175 19.41 -2.93 -3.98
C ASN A 175 18.10 -2.98 -4.79
N PHE A 176 17.75 -4.15 -5.33
CA PHE A 176 16.46 -4.35 -6.02
C PHE A 176 15.27 -4.08 -5.09
N SER A 177 15.30 -4.61 -3.87
CA SER A 177 14.24 -4.45 -2.89
C SER A 177 14.09 -3.00 -2.42
N GLU A 178 15.20 -2.28 -2.25
CA GLU A 178 15.18 -0.84 -1.96
C GLU A 178 14.66 -0.03 -3.15
N PHE A 179 15.03 -0.40 -4.38
CA PHE A 179 14.49 0.18 -5.60
C PHE A 179 12.96 0.03 -5.66
N LEU A 180 12.42 -1.16 -5.37
CA LEU A 180 10.98 -1.40 -5.42
C LEU A 180 10.21 -0.46 -4.47
N LEU A 181 10.73 -0.24 -3.25
CA LEU A 181 10.13 0.71 -2.32
C LEU A 181 10.23 2.16 -2.82
N ARG A 182 11.40 2.55 -3.34
CA ARG A 182 11.63 3.91 -3.88
C ARG A 182 10.72 4.22 -5.07
N ILE A 183 10.59 3.28 -6.01
CA ILE A 183 9.78 3.47 -7.22
C ILE A 183 8.28 3.38 -6.90
N CYS A 184 7.91 2.57 -5.91
CA CYS A 184 6.54 2.53 -5.40
C CYS A 184 6.12 3.92 -4.90
N ASP A 185 6.93 4.50 -4.03
CA ASP A 185 6.67 5.79 -3.42
C ASP A 185 6.72 6.98 -4.42
N SER A 186 7.71 7.00 -5.31
CA SER A 186 7.93 8.13 -6.22
C SER A 186 7.10 8.10 -7.50
N LEU A 187 6.66 6.93 -7.98
CA LEU A 187 5.90 6.79 -9.23
C LEU A 187 4.59 6.01 -9.06
N CYS A 188 4.64 4.80 -8.49
CA CYS A 188 3.47 3.92 -8.44
C CYS A 188 2.30 4.55 -7.68
N ILE A 189 2.53 5.03 -6.46
CA ILE A 189 1.49 5.68 -5.64
C ILE A 189 0.94 6.91 -6.37
N PRO A 190 1.74 7.91 -6.81
CA PRO A 190 1.20 9.06 -7.54
C PRO A 190 0.35 8.71 -8.78
N VAL A 191 0.80 7.75 -9.59
CA VAL A 191 0.09 7.33 -10.81
C VAL A 191 -1.26 6.69 -10.46
N VAL A 192 -1.29 5.79 -9.47
CA VAL A 192 -2.52 5.13 -9.04
C VAL A 192 -3.50 6.12 -8.44
N MET A 193 -3.04 7.00 -7.54
CA MET A 193 -3.90 8.00 -6.92
C MET A 193 -4.49 8.95 -7.96
N SER A 194 -3.67 9.43 -8.91
CA SER A 194 -4.14 10.29 -10.02
C SER A 194 -5.16 9.59 -10.93
N TYR A 195 -5.06 8.28 -11.12
CA TYR A 195 -6.05 7.51 -11.87
C TYR A 195 -7.36 7.35 -11.08
N LEU A 196 -7.27 7.00 -9.79
CA LEU A 196 -8.42 6.74 -8.93
C LEU A 196 -9.23 8.01 -8.61
N GLU A 197 -8.60 9.18 -8.62
CA GLU A 197 -9.29 10.48 -8.60
C GLU A 197 -10.23 10.68 -9.80
N ARG A 198 -9.95 10.02 -10.93
CA ARG A 198 -10.69 10.16 -12.19
C ARG A 198 -11.65 9.01 -12.48
N ALA A 199 -11.33 7.81 -12.00
CA ALA A 199 -12.11 6.60 -12.25
C ALA A 199 -12.04 5.62 -11.07
N VAL A 200 -13.21 5.17 -10.61
CA VAL A 200 -13.29 4.06 -9.65
C VAL A 200 -13.03 2.75 -10.40
N SER A 201 -12.00 2.01 -10.00
CA SER A 201 -11.69 0.69 -10.55
C SER A 201 -11.29 -0.27 -9.45
N LEU A 202 -12.19 -1.21 -9.13
CA LEU A 202 -11.98 -2.18 -8.06
C LEU A 202 -10.76 -3.06 -8.30
N SER A 203 -10.53 -3.49 -9.55
CA SER A 203 -9.37 -4.30 -9.91
C SER A 203 -8.04 -3.55 -9.72
N VAL A 204 -7.97 -2.28 -10.12
CA VAL A 204 -6.76 -1.45 -9.90
C VAL A 204 -6.51 -1.29 -8.40
N THR A 205 -7.54 -0.99 -7.63
CA THR A 205 -7.43 -0.85 -6.17
C THR A 205 -6.99 -2.16 -5.52
N GLU A 206 -7.59 -3.30 -5.88
CA GLU A 206 -7.23 -4.61 -5.35
C GLU A 206 -5.77 -4.95 -5.60
N VAL A 207 -5.32 -4.84 -6.85
CA VAL A 207 -3.94 -5.14 -7.22
C VAL A 207 -2.98 -4.19 -6.52
N PHE A 208 -3.31 -2.91 -6.43
CA PHE A 208 -2.48 -1.92 -5.75
C PHE A 208 -2.33 -2.21 -4.25
N ILE A 209 -3.42 -2.43 -3.52
CA ILE A 209 -3.38 -2.77 -2.09
C ILE A 209 -2.63 -4.08 -1.85
N SER A 210 -2.88 -5.11 -2.68
CA SER A 210 -2.13 -6.37 -2.64
C SER A 210 -0.63 -6.17 -2.85
N THR A 211 -0.25 -5.25 -3.74
CA THR A 211 1.14 -4.90 -4.01
C THR A 211 1.79 -4.20 -2.83
N LEU A 212 1.11 -3.22 -2.22
CA LEU A 212 1.57 -2.57 -0.99
C LEU A 212 1.76 -3.57 0.14
N ASN A 213 0.82 -4.50 0.31
CA ASN A 213 0.92 -5.56 1.32
C ASN A 213 2.13 -6.48 1.07
N THR A 214 2.41 -6.80 -0.20
CA THR A 214 3.63 -7.57 -0.56
C THR A 214 4.90 -6.77 -0.28
N LEU A 215 4.93 -5.47 -0.58
CA LEU A 215 6.09 -4.61 -0.29
C LEU A 215 6.43 -4.55 1.21
N PHE A 216 5.43 -4.70 2.09
CA PHE A 216 5.65 -4.77 3.54
C PHE A 216 6.49 -5.99 3.96
N THR A 217 6.47 -7.07 3.17
CA THR A 217 7.27 -8.27 3.42
C THR A 217 8.63 -8.23 2.72
N VAL A 218 8.77 -7.48 1.62
CA VAL A 218 10.01 -7.41 0.82
C VAL A 218 11.20 -6.80 1.58
N VAL A 219 11.00 -5.77 2.43
CA VAL A 219 12.07 -5.23 3.28
C VAL A 219 11.56 -4.90 4.68
N PRO A 220 11.67 -5.82 5.66
CA PRO A 220 11.24 -5.58 7.04
C PRO A 220 11.91 -4.35 7.68
N LYS A 221 13.20 -4.12 7.37
CA LYS A 221 13.98 -2.98 7.89
C LYS A 221 13.45 -1.61 7.43
N MET A 222 12.79 -1.56 6.27
CA MET A 222 12.24 -0.35 5.68
C MET A 222 10.73 -0.23 5.86
N ARG A 223 10.05 -1.29 6.33
CA ARG A 223 8.61 -1.34 6.62
C ARG A 223 8.16 -0.16 7.48
N ASN A 224 8.91 0.19 8.52
CA ASN A 224 8.58 1.32 9.39
C ASN A 224 8.70 2.68 8.67
N LYS A 225 9.78 2.90 7.91
CA LYS A 225 9.96 4.14 7.13
C LYS A 225 8.89 4.28 6.06
N PHE A 226 8.61 3.17 5.36
CA PHE A 226 7.59 3.11 4.33
C PHE A 226 6.19 3.34 4.90
N SER A 227 5.82 2.67 6.00
CA SER A 227 4.53 2.88 6.68
C SER A 227 4.32 4.33 7.09
N LYS A 228 5.33 4.97 7.73
CA LYS A 228 5.24 6.38 8.12
C LYS A 228 5.06 7.31 6.93
N LYS A 229 5.75 7.02 5.81
CA LYS A 229 5.68 7.84 4.60
C LYS A 229 4.37 7.65 3.86
N LEU A 230 3.91 6.41 3.76
CA LEU A 230 2.62 6.05 3.20
C LEU A 230 1.50 6.79 3.96
N GLY A 231 1.65 6.87 5.29
CA GLY A 231 0.60 7.34 6.18
C GLY A 231 -0.64 6.47 6.02
N MET A 232 -1.81 7.02 6.37
CA MET A 232 -3.08 6.34 6.13
C MET A 232 -3.73 6.70 4.79
N ARG A 233 -3.00 7.36 3.86
CA ARG A 233 -3.54 7.72 2.54
C ARG A 233 -4.14 6.54 1.77
N PRO A 234 -3.52 5.34 1.75
CA PRO A 234 -4.14 4.16 1.16
C PRO A 234 -5.26 3.59 2.02
N SER A 235 -5.41 4.00 3.27
CA SER A 235 -6.52 3.64 4.15
C SER A 235 -7.80 4.39 3.80
N SER A 236 -7.73 5.67 3.40
CA SER A 236 -8.89 6.35 2.79
C SER A 236 -9.38 5.56 1.56
N LEU A 237 -8.45 5.13 0.70
CA LEU A 237 -8.76 4.30 -0.44
C LEU A 237 -9.26 2.90 -0.03
N SER A 238 -8.63 2.26 0.96
CA SER A 238 -9.02 0.92 1.44
C SER A 238 -10.39 0.94 2.11
N LEU A 239 -10.71 2.00 2.84
CA LEU A 239 -12.04 2.21 3.42
C LEU A 239 -13.08 2.47 2.32
N SER A 240 -12.72 3.26 1.31
CA SER A 240 -13.54 3.39 0.11
C SER A 240 -13.71 2.06 -0.63
N ALA A 241 -12.74 1.16 -0.58
CA ALA A 241 -12.80 -0.15 -1.23
C ALA A 241 -13.65 -1.16 -0.45
N LEU A 242 -13.56 -1.14 0.89
CA LEU A 242 -14.42 -1.90 1.81
C LEU A 242 -15.90 -1.62 1.53
N LEU A 243 -16.22 -0.39 1.13
CA LEU A 243 -17.58 0.02 0.79
C LEU A 243 -18.20 -0.64 -0.43
N HIS A 244 -17.39 -1.12 -1.38
CA HIS A 244 -17.91 -1.61 -2.66
C HIS A 244 -18.30 -3.11 -2.62
N SER A 245 -18.50 -3.68 -1.44
CA SER A 245 -19.06 -5.03 -1.18
C SER A 245 -18.35 -6.22 -1.87
N ASN A 246 -17.10 -6.05 -2.33
CA ASN A 246 -16.32 -7.16 -2.88
C ASN A 246 -15.57 -7.89 -1.73
N PRO A 247 -15.85 -9.18 -1.46
CA PRO A 247 -15.26 -9.89 -0.33
C PRO A 247 -13.75 -10.10 -0.45
N VAL A 248 -13.24 -10.29 -1.67
CA VAL A 248 -11.80 -10.47 -1.92
C VAL A 248 -11.05 -9.16 -1.68
N LEU A 249 -11.60 -8.05 -2.18
CA LEU A 249 -11.05 -6.73 -1.97
C LEU A 249 -11.11 -6.33 -0.50
N ASN A 250 -12.23 -6.62 0.17
CA ASN A 250 -12.38 -6.38 1.60
C ASN A 250 -11.30 -7.14 2.40
N GLN A 251 -11.14 -8.44 2.17
CA GLN A 251 -10.11 -9.21 2.89
C GLN A 251 -8.70 -8.65 2.62
N THR A 252 -8.41 -8.27 1.38
CA THR A 252 -7.12 -7.69 0.99
C THR A 252 -6.87 -6.35 1.68
N CYS A 253 -7.88 -5.49 1.74
CA CYS A 253 -7.85 -4.21 2.44
C CYS A 253 -7.69 -4.39 3.95
N SER A 254 -8.47 -5.29 4.55
CA SER A 254 -8.43 -5.60 5.98
C SER A 254 -7.05 -6.10 6.41
N ASN A 255 -6.46 -7.03 5.65
CA ASN A 255 -5.11 -7.54 5.91
C ASN A 255 -4.05 -6.43 5.85
N PHE A 256 -4.16 -5.56 4.84
CA PHE A 256 -3.26 -4.44 4.65
C PHE A 256 -3.40 -3.39 5.76
N LEU A 257 -4.63 -2.99 6.10
CA LEU A 257 -4.93 -2.02 7.17
C LEU A 257 -4.47 -2.53 8.53
N CYS A 258 -4.72 -3.81 8.84
CA CYS A 258 -4.24 -4.44 10.07
C CYS A 258 -2.71 -4.36 10.15
N SER A 259 -2.03 -4.78 9.07
CA SER A 259 -0.57 -4.71 9.00
C SER A 259 -0.08 -3.28 9.17
N LEU A 260 -0.64 -2.32 8.45
CA LEU A 260 -0.25 -0.92 8.52
C LEU A 260 -0.41 -0.36 9.93
N CYS A 261 -1.57 -0.54 10.57
CA CYS A 261 -1.83 -0.06 11.93
C CYS A 261 -0.82 -0.59 12.94
N LEU A 262 -0.51 -1.90 12.91
CA LEU A 262 0.47 -2.50 13.81
C LEU A 262 1.89 -1.93 13.61
N ASN A 263 2.30 -1.64 12.36
CA ASN A 263 3.58 -0.98 12.11
C ASN A 263 3.61 0.48 12.54
N LEU A 264 2.51 1.21 12.33
CA LEU A 264 2.41 2.59 12.76
C LEU A 264 2.39 2.70 14.28
N HIS A 265 1.72 1.76 14.96
CA HIS A 265 1.72 1.65 16.41
C HIS A 265 3.13 1.44 16.96
N SER A 266 3.80 0.36 16.53
CA SER A 266 5.18 0.04 16.96
C SER A 266 6.18 1.15 16.63
N ALA A 267 5.95 1.92 15.57
CA ALA A 267 6.85 3.01 15.19
C ALA A 267 6.56 4.35 15.89
N THR A 268 5.40 4.49 16.55
CA THR A 268 4.98 5.66 17.32
C THR A 268 5.32 5.49 18.80
N GLU A 269 5.12 4.30 19.34
CA GLU A 269 5.41 3.96 20.74
C GLU A 269 6.87 3.52 20.92
N LYS A 270 7.77 4.49 21.13
CA LYS A 270 9.18 4.21 21.43
C LYS A 270 9.45 3.75 22.88
N THR A 271 8.41 3.68 23.70
CA THR A 271 8.51 3.47 25.16
C THR A 271 7.77 2.19 25.53
N ARG A 272 8.53 1.14 25.88
CA ARG A 272 8.12 -0.10 26.57
C ARG A 272 6.61 -0.38 26.55
N THR A 273 6.06 -0.72 25.39
CA THR A 273 4.70 -1.26 25.29
C THR A 273 4.66 -2.62 25.98
N SER A 274 3.54 -2.95 26.63
CA SER A 274 3.30 -4.33 27.03
C SER A 274 3.06 -5.14 25.76
N SER A 275 3.67 -6.31 25.63
CA SER A 275 3.39 -7.26 24.52
C SER A 275 1.90 -7.63 24.42
N GLN A 276 1.16 -7.36 25.50
CA GLN A 276 -0.28 -7.57 25.61
C GLN A 276 -1.09 -6.55 24.81
N GLU A 277 -0.76 -5.25 24.85
CA GLU A 277 -1.50 -4.22 24.09
C GLU A 277 -1.41 -4.42 22.57
N GLU A 278 -0.23 -4.81 22.07
CA GLU A 278 -0.04 -5.08 20.64
C GLU A 278 -0.86 -6.32 20.20
N GLN A 279 -0.94 -7.34 21.06
CA GLN A 279 -1.74 -8.53 20.80
C GLN A 279 -3.24 -8.21 20.81
N GLU A 280 -3.73 -7.45 21.80
CA GLU A 280 -5.12 -7.02 21.89
C GLU A 280 -5.53 -6.18 20.66
N MET A 281 -4.67 -5.25 20.24
CA MET A 281 -4.90 -4.44 19.03
C MET A 281 -4.93 -5.30 17.76
N SER A 282 -4.01 -6.27 17.65
CA SER A 282 -3.97 -7.19 16.51
C SER A 282 -5.24 -8.03 16.42
N GLU A 283 -5.71 -8.59 17.54
CA GLU A 283 -6.95 -9.38 17.58
C GLU A 283 -8.18 -8.55 17.25
N LEU A 284 -8.25 -7.32 17.78
CA LEU A 284 -9.33 -6.39 17.50
C LEU A 284 -9.41 -6.07 16.01
N LEU A 285 -8.29 -5.66 15.40
CA LEU A 285 -8.23 -5.27 13.99
C LEU A 285 -8.51 -6.45 13.05
N GLN A 286 -7.98 -7.64 13.34
CA GLN A 286 -8.21 -8.83 12.53
C GLN A 286 -9.69 -9.27 12.52
N LYS A 287 -10.38 -9.12 13.66
CA LYS A 287 -11.81 -9.47 13.78
C LYS A 287 -12.73 -8.38 13.24
N GLY A 288 -12.41 -7.11 13.51
CA GLY A 288 -13.30 -5.98 13.22
C GLY A 288 -13.19 -5.44 11.79
N LEU A 289 -12.00 -5.38 11.19
CA LEU A 289 -11.81 -4.79 9.86
C LEU A 289 -12.61 -5.49 8.75
N PRO A 290 -12.66 -6.83 8.66
CA PRO A 290 -13.42 -7.51 7.61
C PRO A 290 -14.94 -7.22 7.66
N GLN A 291 -15.43 -6.80 8.82
CA GLN A 291 -16.85 -6.53 9.05
C GLN A 291 -17.19 -5.03 8.90
N LEU A 292 -16.17 -4.17 8.78
CA LEU A 292 -16.30 -2.72 8.70
C LEU A 292 -16.67 -2.27 7.27
N ASN A 293 -17.85 -2.66 6.81
CA ASN A 293 -18.37 -2.38 5.47
C ASN A 293 -19.30 -1.15 5.46
N TYR A 294 -18.89 -0.08 6.16
CA TYR A 294 -19.68 1.14 6.34
C TYR A 294 -19.05 2.32 5.61
N THR A 295 -19.87 3.25 5.12
CA THR A 295 -19.36 4.51 4.54
C THR A 295 -18.65 5.30 5.60
N VAL A 296 -17.81 6.27 5.20
CA VAL A 296 -17.20 7.17 6.19
C VAL A 296 -18.28 7.86 7.02
N ALA A 297 -19.38 8.30 6.40
CA ALA A 297 -20.51 8.92 7.09
C ALA A 297 -21.22 7.93 8.03
N GLU A 298 -21.54 6.71 7.57
CA GLU A 298 -22.13 5.67 8.42
C GLU A 298 -21.20 5.25 9.56
N SER A 299 -19.88 5.17 9.31
CA SER A 299 -18.89 4.86 10.34
C SER A 299 -18.80 5.97 11.39
N LEU A 300 -19.03 7.23 11.02
CA LEU A 300 -19.12 8.33 12.00
C LEU A 300 -20.42 8.29 12.79
N LEU A 301 -21.52 7.90 12.15
CA LEU A 301 -22.79 7.65 12.84
C LEU A 301 -22.67 6.46 13.80
N LEU A 302 -21.96 5.40 13.40
CA LEU A 302 -21.67 4.22 14.21
C LEU A 302 -20.97 4.61 15.53
N LEU A 303 -20.06 5.58 15.51
CA LEU A 303 -19.43 6.08 16.74
C LEU A 303 -20.42 6.74 17.71
N SER A 304 -21.56 7.21 17.21
CA SER A 304 -22.62 7.82 18.02
C SER A 304 -23.72 6.83 18.41
N GLU A 305 -23.69 5.59 17.90
CA GLU A 305 -24.67 4.56 18.24
C GLU A 305 -24.39 4.00 19.65
N THR A 306 -25.46 3.91 20.44
CA THR A 306 -25.43 3.30 21.78
C THR A 306 -25.60 1.79 21.64
N PRO A 307 -24.64 0.96 22.10
CA PRO A 307 -24.83 -0.49 22.16
C PRO A 307 -26.04 -0.83 23.03
N GLU A 308 -26.97 -1.65 22.54
CA GLU A 308 -28.16 -1.99 23.31
C GLU A 308 -27.79 -2.77 24.60
N LEU A 309 -28.33 -2.33 25.75
CA LEU A 309 -28.01 -2.81 27.11
C LEU A 309 -28.18 -4.34 27.36
N PHE A 310 -28.80 -5.07 26.44
CA PHE A 310 -29.14 -6.49 26.60
C PHE A 310 -28.73 -7.38 25.43
N SER A 311 -28.10 -6.82 24.39
CA SER A 311 -27.58 -7.60 23.27
C SER A 311 -26.08 -7.82 23.45
N LEU A 312 -25.67 -9.02 23.08
CA LEU A 312 -24.28 -9.48 23.03
C LEU A 312 -23.51 -8.77 21.89
N ASP A 313 -23.63 -7.46 21.75
CA ASP A 313 -23.15 -6.72 20.56
C ASP A 313 -21.66 -6.37 20.68
N GLN A 314 -20.85 -7.37 21.05
CA GLN A 314 -19.39 -7.30 21.03
C GLN A 314 -18.88 -6.91 19.62
N SER A 315 -19.68 -7.13 18.58
CA SER A 315 -19.47 -6.65 17.21
C SER A 315 -19.41 -5.12 17.14
N LEU A 316 -20.44 -4.42 17.62
CA LEU A 316 -20.54 -2.97 17.51
C LEU A 316 -19.37 -2.26 18.20
N CYS A 317 -19.07 -2.62 19.46
CA CYS A 317 -17.92 -2.03 20.18
C CYS A 317 -16.60 -2.32 19.45
N SER A 318 -16.43 -3.52 18.89
CA SER A 318 -15.24 -3.87 18.12
C SER A 318 -15.10 -3.02 16.84
N HIS A 319 -16.21 -2.75 16.15
CA HIS A 319 -16.22 -1.88 14.96
C HIS A 319 -15.90 -0.43 15.31
N GLN A 320 -16.51 0.10 16.37
CA GLN A 320 -16.24 1.45 16.88
C GLN A 320 -14.75 1.60 17.26
N HIS A 321 -14.20 0.65 18.02
CA HIS A 321 -12.78 0.67 18.40
C HIS A 321 -11.85 0.57 17.19
N CYS A 322 -12.15 -0.30 16.21
CA CYS A 322 -11.40 -0.38 14.97
C CYS A 322 -11.40 0.95 14.22
N PHE A 323 -12.56 1.60 14.11
CA PHE A 323 -12.68 2.86 13.39
C PHE A 323 -11.94 4.00 14.11
N ILE A 324 -12.01 4.07 15.44
CA ILE A 324 -11.21 5.01 16.24
C ILE A 324 -9.71 4.84 15.98
N LEU A 325 -9.20 3.61 15.92
CA LEU A 325 -7.79 3.35 15.61
C LEU A 325 -7.42 3.79 14.19
N LEU A 326 -8.25 3.50 13.19
CA LEU A 326 -8.03 3.95 11.82
C LEU A 326 -7.96 5.48 11.73
N LEU A 327 -8.90 6.17 12.39
CA LEU A 327 -8.94 7.63 12.47
C LEU A 327 -7.70 8.17 13.19
N TYR A 328 -7.33 7.60 14.34
CA TYR A 328 -6.17 8.01 15.12
C TYR A 328 -4.86 7.96 14.31
N PHE A 329 -4.57 6.82 13.68
CA PHE A 329 -3.39 6.70 12.84
C PHE A 329 -3.47 7.64 11.64
N SER A 330 -4.66 7.87 11.08
CA SER A 330 -4.78 8.78 9.93
C SER A 330 -4.43 10.21 10.29
N TYR A 331 -4.92 10.68 11.44
CA TYR A 331 -4.66 12.03 11.92
C TYR A 331 -3.20 12.24 12.34
N ILE A 332 -2.57 11.26 13.00
CA ILE A 332 -1.13 11.33 13.35
C ILE A 332 -0.26 11.47 12.11
N PHE A 333 -0.59 10.73 11.05
CA PHE A 333 0.20 10.72 9.82
C PHE A 333 -0.31 11.70 8.76
N GLY A 334 -1.18 12.64 9.15
CA GLY A 334 -1.59 13.78 8.35
C GLY A 334 -2.62 13.48 7.25
N ASP A 335 -3.26 12.31 7.28
CA ASP A 335 -4.35 11.96 6.39
C ASP A 335 -5.71 12.34 7.01
N ARG A 336 -6.21 13.52 6.66
CA ARG A 336 -7.46 14.08 7.18
C ARG A 336 -8.62 13.82 6.22
N PHE A 337 -8.98 12.55 6.05
CA PHE A 337 -10.05 12.16 5.13
C PHE A 337 -11.47 12.39 5.69
N VAL A 338 -11.58 12.80 6.97
CA VAL A 338 -12.83 13.22 7.63
C VAL A 338 -12.71 14.68 8.04
N PRO A 339 -13.75 15.53 7.86
CA PRO A 339 -13.75 16.90 8.37
C PRO A 339 -13.62 16.97 9.90
N ASP A 340 -12.73 17.84 10.41
CA ASP A 340 -12.42 17.98 11.84
C ASP A 340 -13.71 18.17 12.70
N ALA A 341 -14.69 18.95 12.23
CA ALA A 341 -15.93 19.22 12.97
C ALA A 341 -16.83 17.98 13.13
N GLU A 342 -16.98 17.18 12.07
CA GLU A 342 -17.77 15.94 12.09
C GLU A 342 -17.09 14.89 12.97
N LEU A 343 -15.76 14.79 12.86
CA LEU A 343 -14.99 13.88 13.68
C LEU A 343 -15.04 14.25 15.17
N PHE A 344 -14.91 15.54 15.50
CA PHE A 344 -15.01 16.00 16.88
C PHE A 344 -16.35 15.60 17.51
N LEU A 345 -17.46 15.80 16.79
CA LEU A 345 -18.78 15.44 17.27
C LEU A 345 -18.91 13.92 17.47
N ALA A 346 -18.48 13.12 16.48
CA ALA A 346 -18.58 11.67 16.53
C ALA A 346 -17.76 11.08 17.69
N VAL A 347 -16.52 11.51 17.89
CA VAL A 347 -15.66 11.02 18.98
C VAL A 347 -16.18 11.47 20.35
N ARG A 348 -16.74 12.68 20.45
CA ARG A 348 -17.39 13.14 21.68
C ARG A 348 -18.58 12.26 22.04
N ASN A 349 -19.44 11.96 21.07
CA ASN A 349 -20.62 11.11 21.28
C ASN A 349 -20.22 9.68 21.68
N PHE A 350 -19.20 9.12 21.04
CA PHE A 350 -18.63 7.81 21.41
C PHE A 350 -18.25 7.77 22.89
N LEU A 351 -17.49 8.76 23.33
CA LEU A 351 -17.01 8.83 24.71
C LEU A 351 -18.13 9.07 25.73
N LEU A 352 -19.14 9.89 25.40
CA LEU A 352 -20.32 10.07 26.24
C LEU A 352 -21.15 8.79 26.35
N SER A 353 -21.34 8.08 25.24
CA SER A 353 -22.02 6.78 25.23
C SER A 353 -21.30 5.78 26.14
N SER A 354 -19.97 5.63 26.03
CA SER A 354 -19.21 4.73 26.93
C SER A 354 -19.41 5.10 28.40
N GLN A 355 -19.40 6.39 28.74
CA GLN A 355 -19.63 6.88 30.10
C GLN A 355 -21.03 6.56 30.61
N ASP A 356 -22.07 6.80 29.81
CA ASP A 356 -23.46 6.53 30.18
C ASP A 356 -23.72 5.04 30.50
N HIS A 357 -22.95 4.15 29.87
CA HIS A 357 -23.04 2.69 30.07
C HIS A 357 -22.10 2.18 31.18
N GLY A 358 -21.26 3.05 31.76
CA GLY A 358 -20.25 2.67 32.74
C GLY A 358 -19.15 1.77 32.17
N ASP A 359 -19.02 1.70 30.84
CA ASP A 359 -17.95 0.96 30.16
C ASP A 359 -16.74 1.86 29.94
N CYS A 360 -15.55 1.32 30.13
CA CYS A 360 -14.30 2.05 29.94
C CYS A 360 -13.56 1.44 28.75
N PRO A 361 -13.45 2.17 27.62
CA PRO A 361 -12.69 1.68 26.48
C PRO A 361 -11.26 1.31 26.89
N PRO A 362 -10.64 0.30 26.25
CA PRO A 362 -9.26 -0.07 26.53
C PRO A 362 -8.32 1.14 26.48
N PRO A 363 -7.25 1.20 27.30
CA PRO A 363 -6.39 2.39 27.42
C PRO A 363 -5.86 2.93 26.08
N HIS A 364 -5.52 2.05 25.14
CA HIS A 364 -5.04 2.43 23.82
C HIS A 364 -6.13 3.07 22.93
N ILE A 365 -7.39 2.66 23.08
CA ILE A 365 -8.56 3.27 22.41
C ILE A 365 -8.89 4.62 23.05
N LEU A 366 -8.90 4.69 24.38
CA LEU A 366 -9.16 5.94 25.08
C LEU A 366 -8.11 7.01 24.71
N ARG A 367 -6.83 6.64 24.69
CA ARG A 367 -5.74 7.51 24.24
C ARG A 367 -5.95 8.00 22.80
N ALA A 368 -6.36 7.11 21.91
CA ALA A 368 -6.65 7.44 20.52
C ALA A 368 -7.82 8.44 20.41
N ALA A 369 -8.92 8.20 21.10
CA ALA A 369 -10.09 9.08 21.12
C ALA A 369 -9.76 10.47 21.70
N LEU A 370 -9.03 10.53 22.81
CA LEU A 370 -8.61 11.81 23.42
C LEU A 370 -7.68 12.60 22.51
N TYR A 371 -6.76 11.94 21.81
CA TYR A 371 -5.92 12.59 20.80
C TYR A 371 -6.77 13.20 19.67
N LEU A 372 -7.73 12.44 19.14
CA LEU A 372 -8.61 12.91 18.07
C LEU A 372 -9.43 14.12 18.51
N LEU A 373 -9.99 14.12 19.72
CA LEU A 373 -10.69 15.29 20.28
C LEU A 373 -9.78 16.52 20.35
N ALA A 374 -8.56 16.35 20.87
CA ALA A 374 -7.62 17.45 21.03
C ALA A 374 -7.16 18.05 19.70
N VAL A 375 -6.99 17.22 18.67
CA VAL A 375 -6.52 17.68 17.35
C VAL A 375 -7.64 18.28 16.51
N CYS A 376 -8.87 17.78 16.63
CA CYS A 376 -10.05 18.31 15.92
C CYS A 376 -10.63 19.57 16.57
N GLN A 377 -10.13 19.96 17.74
CA GLN A 377 -10.58 21.16 18.42
C GLN A 377 -10.17 22.39 17.61
N ASP A 378 -11.15 23.06 17.01
CA ASP A 378 -10.94 24.41 16.47
C ASP A 378 -10.55 25.36 17.62
N LYS A 379 -9.80 26.43 17.36
CA LYS A 379 -9.39 27.43 18.39
C LYS A 379 -10.58 28.21 19.00
N GLY A 380 -11.81 27.75 18.76
CA GLY A 380 -13.08 28.30 19.22
C GLY A 380 -13.57 27.74 20.57
N LYS A 381 -14.42 28.55 21.22
CA LYS A 381 -14.82 28.53 22.64
C LYS A 381 -15.74 27.37 23.07
N ALA A 382 -15.68 26.19 22.46
CA ALA A 382 -16.65 25.11 22.72
C ALA A 382 -16.19 24.10 23.81
N LEU A 383 -15.62 24.57 24.93
CA LEU A 383 -15.08 23.69 25.98
C LEU A 383 -15.44 24.10 27.43
N ASP A 384 -16.66 24.58 27.66
CA ASP A 384 -17.20 24.63 29.04
C ASP A 384 -17.95 23.34 29.44
N LEU A 385 -18.08 22.33 28.56
CA LEU A 385 -18.78 21.06 28.86
C LEU A 385 -17.90 19.79 28.93
N VAL A 386 -16.60 19.83 28.56
CA VAL A 386 -15.70 18.64 28.65
C VAL A 386 -14.78 18.73 29.87
N LYS A 387 -14.87 19.80 30.67
CA LYS A 387 -14.16 19.88 31.96
C LYS A 387 -14.59 18.77 32.92
N ASP A 388 -15.83 18.32 32.80
CA ASP A 388 -16.38 17.19 33.57
C ASP A 388 -15.94 15.82 33.05
N PHE A 389 -15.17 15.77 31.95
CA PHE A 389 -14.58 14.53 31.40
C PHE A 389 -13.22 14.19 32.03
N ILE A 390 -12.58 15.16 32.71
CA ILE A 390 -11.32 14.98 33.45
C ILE A 390 -11.55 15.06 34.97
N PRO A 391 -12.34 14.15 35.58
CA PRO A 391 -12.10 13.86 36.98
C PRO A 391 -12.14 12.35 37.23
N THR A 392 -11.04 11.64 36.92
CA THR A 392 -10.49 10.47 37.65
C THR A 392 -9.40 9.71 36.87
N SER A 393 -9.25 9.93 35.57
CA SER A 393 -8.21 9.29 34.73
C SER A 393 -6.82 9.96 34.83
N SER A 394 -6.68 11.01 35.63
CA SER A 394 -5.41 11.70 35.89
C SER A 394 -4.34 10.81 36.54
N SER A 395 -4.71 9.67 37.13
CA SER A 395 -3.76 8.67 37.63
C SER A 395 -3.10 7.82 36.53
N LEU A 396 -3.68 7.73 35.33
CA LEU A 396 -3.09 7.02 34.17
C LEU A 396 -2.12 7.90 33.37
N PHE A 397 -2.16 9.22 33.55
CA PHE A 397 -1.32 10.18 32.83
C PHE A 397 0.06 10.42 33.46
N VAL A 398 0.30 9.99 34.71
CA VAL A 398 1.54 10.31 35.44
C VAL A 398 2.74 9.43 34.99
N GLU A 399 2.53 8.30 34.32
CA GLU A 399 3.63 7.39 33.96
C GLU A 399 4.09 7.45 32.49
N THR A 400 3.41 8.18 31.60
CA THR A 400 3.78 8.22 30.18
C THR A 400 4.28 9.61 29.75
N LYS A 401 5.60 9.82 29.86
CA LYS A 401 6.29 10.94 29.19
C LYS A 401 6.12 10.81 27.68
N VAL A 402 5.15 11.54 27.11
CA VAL A 402 5.02 11.75 25.67
C VAL A 402 6.29 12.43 25.16
N SER A 403 6.98 11.80 24.19
CA SER A 403 8.21 12.33 23.60
C SER A 403 7.93 13.62 22.81
N PRO A 404 8.69 14.72 23.00
CA PRO A 404 8.35 16.07 22.55
C PRO A 404 8.64 16.33 21.05
N HIS A 405 8.54 15.33 20.17
CA HIS A 405 8.86 15.50 18.74
C HIS A 405 7.68 15.68 17.80
N SER A 406 6.45 15.86 18.32
CA SER A 406 5.38 16.50 17.54
C SER A 406 5.49 18.02 17.70
N HIS A 407 5.94 18.71 16.65
CA HIS A 407 5.91 20.16 16.58
C HIS A 407 4.45 20.66 16.46
N GLN A 408 3.69 20.61 17.55
CA GLN A 408 2.40 21.30 17.67
C GLN A 408 2.23 21.87 19.09
N PRO A 409 2.21 23.21 19.27
CA PRO A 409 2.16 23.86 20.58
C PRO A 409 0.90 23.56 21.42
N SER A 410 -0.14 22.98 20.81
CA SER A 410 -1.47 22.80 21.40
C SER A 410 -1.53 21.76 22.51
N CYS A 411 -0.66 20.73 22.48
CA CYS A 411 -0.70 19.67 23.49
C CYS A 411 -0.15 20.11 24.85
N ARG A 412 0.78 21.08 24.90
CA ARG A 412 1.45 21.49 26.16
C ARG A 412 0.52 22.17 27.16
N LYS A 413 -0.51 22.88 26.70
CA LYS A 413 -1.43 23.63 27.57
C LYS A 413 -2.40 22.74 28.36
N TYR A 414 -2.59 21.49 27.96
CA TYR A 414 -3.55 20.59 28.60
C TYR A 414 -2.91 19.61 29.60
N PHE A 415 -1.58 19.50 29.64
CA PHE A 415 -0.87 18.59 30.55
C PHE A 415 -0.23 19.25 31.77
N GLY A 416 -0.52 20.53 32.02
CA GLY A 416 -0.08 21.19 33.27
C GLY A 416 1.43 21.10 33.52
N ILE A 417 2.27 21.18 32.48
CA ILE A 417 3.72 21.37 32.64
C ILE A 417 3.99 22.86 32.53
N ASP A 418 3.44 23.64 33.48
CA ASP A 418 4.06 24.89 33.88
C ASP A 418 5.10 24.52 34.92
N GLY A 419 6.33 24.31 34.46
CA GLY A 419 7.48 24.32 35.34
C GLY A 419 7.74 25.77 35.74
N GLU A 420 7.47 26.10 37.00
CA GLU A 420 8.16 27.20 37.66
C GLU A 420 9.67 26.90 37.64
N GLN A 421 10.41 27.80 36.95
CA GLN A 421 11.86 28.04 36.92
C GLN A 421 12.81 26.89 36.53
#